data_AF-A0A314Y208-F1
#
_entry.id   AF-A0A314Y208-F1
#
_cell.length_a   1.000
_cell.length_b   1.000
_cell.length_c   1.000
_cell.angle_alpha   90.00
_cell.angle_beta   90.00
_cell.angle_gamma   90.00
#
_symmetry.space_group_name_H-M   'P 1'
#
loop_
_entity.id
_entity.type
_entity.pdbx_description
1 polymer ?
#
loop_
_entity_poly.entity_id
_entity_poly.type
_entity_poly.pdbx_seq_one_letter_code
_entity_poly.pdbx_strand_id
1 'polypeptide(L)'
;MGAGRKTETFTAPPYQGLATYTTSMRNLIKKHLGGVIFGCKDITINECLSKQLFGLPAAHFLYVQNIFPGLPLFLFNYTDRKLHGIYEAAGYGQMNINPCGWTTDGSNTTPFPAQVKFRARLHCRPLPESQFREIIADNYYNEFHFWFELDHAQTSKLTSKLASGAVALSTPAPQRYKDICSSFSKSFCNSGI
;
A
#
# COMPACT_ATOMS: atom_id res chain seq x y z
N MET A 1 31.47 49.37 -9.28
CA MET A 1 30.32 48.72 -8.60
C MET A 1 30.12 47.35 -9.22
N GLY A 2 30.21 46.27 -8.43
CA GLY A 2 29.98 44.90 -8.89
C GLY A 2 29.85 43.98 -7.68
N ALA A 3 28.61 43.70 -7.27
CA ALA A 3 28.31 42.87 -6.10
C ALA A 3 28.34 41.39 -6.49
N GLY A 4 29.27 40.63 -5.91
CA GLY A 4 29.32 39.17 -6.03
C GLY A 4 28.25 38.53 -5.14
N ARG A 5 27.33 37.76 -5.74
CA ARG A 5 26.40 36.88 -5.02
C ARG A 5 27.17 35.64 -4.55
N LYS A 6 27.20 35.41 -3.23
CA LYS A 6 27.63 34.14 -2.63
C LYS A 6 26.47 33.15 -2.74
N THR A 7 26.71 32.02 -3.39
CA THR A 7 25.79 30.88 -3.42
C THR A 7 26.08 30.03 -2.20
N GLU A 8 25.20 30.03 -1.20
CA GLU A 8 25.29 29.09 -0.08
C GLU A 8 24.62 27.78 -0.45
N THR A 9 25.43 26.73 -0.60
CA THR A 9 24.95 25.36 -0.76
C THR A 9 24.37 24.90 0.58
N PHE A 10 23.05 24.81 0.66
CA PHE A 10 22.35 24.24 1.81
C PHE A 10 22.56 22.72 1.81
N THR A 11 23.60 22.25 2.49
CA THR A 11 23.78 20.83 2.79
C THR A 11 22.74 20.45 3.85
N ALA A 12 21.70 19.72 3.42
CA ALA A 12 20.73 19.15 4.35
C ALA A 12 21.47 18.22 5.34
N PRO A 13 21.19 18.30 6.65
CA PRO A 13 21.80 17.39 7.61
C PRO A 13 21.39 15.94 7.29
N PRO A 14 22.28 14.97 7.47
CA PRO A 14 21.91 13.56 7.31
C PRO A 14 20.77 13.26 8.28
N TYR A 15 19.65 12.74 7.76
CA TYR A 15 18.48 12.35 8.55
C TYR A 15 18.91 11.29 9.59
N GLN A 16 19.21 11.73 10.81
CA GLN A 16 19.63 10.91 11.96
C GLN A 16 18.48 10.11 12.60
N GLY A 17 17.55 9.60 11.78
CA GLY A 17 16.45 8.73 12.21
C GLY A 17 16.43 7.35 11.54
N LEU A 18 17.39 7.05 10.66
CA LEU A 18 17.36 5.88 9.77
C LEU A 18 18.15 4.67 10.32
N ALA A 19 18.26 4.50 11.65
CA ALA A 19 19.16 3.50 12.24
C ALA A 19 18.49 2.18 12.68
N THR A 20 17.20 1.94 12.45
CA THR A 20 16.54 0.69 12.95
C THR A 20 15.58 -0.02 11.98
N TYR A 21 15.40 0.46 10.75
CA TYR A 21 14.63 -0.26 9.69
C TYR A 21 15.46 -0.56 8.45
N THR A 22 16.78 -0.74 8.58
CA THR A 22 17.56 -1.49 7.58
C THR A 22 17.20 -2.98 7.65
N THR A 23 15.91 -3.30 7.66
CA THR A 23 15.39 -4.63 7.44
C THR A 23 15.62 -4.88 5.96
N SER A 24 16.66 -5.68 5.66
CA SER A 24 16.90 -6.38 4.40
C SER A 24 15.60 -6.51 3.60
N MET A 25 15.40 -5.82 2.49
CA MET A 25 14.28 -6.10 1.58
C MET A 25 14.76 -7.16 0.57
N ARG A 26 13.85 -7.86 -0.13
CA ARG A 26 14.28 -8.83 -1.16
C ARG A 26 14.93 -8.13 -2.35
N ASN A 27 14.54 -6.88 -2.60
CA ASN A 27 15.05 -6.03 -3.66
C ASN A 27 14.92 -6.72 -5.04
N LEU A 28 13.75 -7.30 -5.29
CA LEU A 28 13.40 -7.88 -6.58
C LEU A 28 13.38 -6.78 -7.63
N ILE A 29 14.23 -6.93 -8.65
CA ILE A 29 14.19 -6.05 -9.80
C ILE A 29 12.87 -6.21 -10.56
N LYS A 30 12.48 -5.16 -11.29
CA LYS A 30 11.19 -5.06 -12.00
C LYS A 30 10.78 -6.32 -12.78
N LYS A 31 11.71 -7.01 -13.43
CA LYS A 31 11.43 -8.23 -14.22
C LYS A 31 11.00 -9.43 -13.36
N HIS A 32 11.45 -9.49 -12.11
CA HIS A 32 11.18 -10.58 -11.17
C HIS A 32 10.06 -10.27 -10.18
N LEU A 33 9.66 -9.01 -10.06
CA LEU A 33 8.55 -8.59 -9.21
C LEU A 33 7.23 -9.09 -9.82
N GLY A 34 6.66 -10.12 -9.23
CA GLY A 34 5.35 -10.68 -9.59
C GLY A 34 4.19 -9.97 -8.90
N GLY A 35 4.42 -9.45 -7.69
CA GLY A 35 3.40 -8.72 -6.93
C GLY A 35 3.96 -8.14 -5.63
N VAL A 36 3.13 -7.36 -4.94
CA VAL A 36 3.51 -6.72 -3.66
C VAL A 36 2.38 -6.87 -2.64
N ILE A 37 2.75 -7.24 -1.42
CA ILE A 37 1.86 -7.21 -0.25
C ILE A 37 1.97 -5.84 0.41
N PHE A 38 0.87 -5.12 0.54
CA PHE A 38 0.79 -3.91 1.35
C PHE A 38 0.29 -4.25 2.75
N GLY A 39 0.78 -3.55 3.76
CA GLY A 39 0.38 -3.74 5.15
C GLY A 39 -0.66 -2.73 5.60
N CYS A 40 -1.62 -3.15 6.41
CA CYS A 40 -2.56 -2.27 7.10
C CYS A 40 -2.87 -2.77 8.52
N LYS A 41 -3.69 -2.02 9.26
CA LYS A 41 -4.31 -2.41 10.52
C LYS A 41 -5.82 -2.21 10.38
N ASP A 42 -6.61 -2.73 11.32
CA ASP A 42 -8.05 -2.49 11.40
C ASP A 42 -8.43 -1.00 11.30
N ILE A 43 -7.61 -0.13 11.91
CA ILE A 43 -7.83 1.31 11.88
C ILE A 43 -7.54 1.96 10.51
N THR A 44 -6.72 1.34 9.66
CA THR A 44 -6.32 1.93 8.36
C THR A 44 -6.95 1.24 7.15
N ILE A 45 -7.48 0.02 7.30
CA ILE A 45 -8.01 -0.78 6.18
C ILE A 45 -9.14 -0.06 5.44
N ASN A 46 -10.07 0.58 6.15
CA ASN A 46 -11.19 1.29 5.54
C ASN A 46 -10.73 2.48 4.69
N GLU A 47 -9.71 3.20 5.14
CA GLU A 47 -9.13 4.30 4.37
C GLU A 47 -8.42 3.78 3.12
N CYS A 48 -7.66 2.68 3.22
CA CYS A 48 -7.04 2.03 2.06
C CYS A 48 -8.08 1.68 0.99
N LEU A 49 -9.18 1.05 1.40
CA LEU A 49 -10.22 0.56 0.49
C LEU A 49 -11.05 1.69 -0.11
N SER A 50 -11.48 2.66 0.70
CA SER A 50 -12.32 3.78 0.24
C SER A 50 -11.56 4.73 -0.68
N LYS A 51 -10.28 5.01 -0.40
CA LYS A 51 -9.43 5.87 -1.25
C LYS A 51 -8.81 5.12 -2.43
N GLN A 52 -9.00 3.80 -2.51
CA GLN A 52 -8.36 2.93 -3.51
C GLN A 52 -6.84 3.15 -3.61
N LEU A 53 -6.20 3.29 -2.44
CA LEU A 53 -4.81 3.66 -2.31
C LEU A 53 -4.14 2.77 -1.26
N PHE A 54 -3.00 2.18 -1.63
CA PHE A 54 -2.12 1.55 -0.66
C PHE A 54 -0.86 2.38 -0.46
N GLY A 55 -0.29 2.30 0.74
CA GLY A 55 0.90 3.04 1.13
C GLY A 55 1.82 2.20 2.02
N LEU A 56 3.12 2.43 1.89
CA LEU A 56 4.17 1.92 2.77
C LEU A 56 5.09 3.07 3.22
N PRO A 57 5.86 2.89 4.31
CA PRO A 57 6.90 3.84 4.69
C PRO A 57 7.90 4.09 3.55
N ALA A 58 8.55 5.27 3.54
CA ALA A 58 9.40 5.72 2.44
C ALA A 58 10.50 4.72 2.01
N ALA A 59 11.07 3.98 2.96
CA ALA A 59 12.12 2.99 2.69
C ALA A 59 11.68 1.88 1.71
N HIS A 60 10.38 1.59 1.63
CA HIS A 60 9.82 0.59 0.72
C HIS A 60 9.72 1.09 -0.72
N PHE A 61 10.00 2.37 -0.99
CA PHE A 61 9.93 2.91 -2.34
C PHE A 61 10.89 2.21 -3.32
N LEU A 62 11.97 1.62 -2.82
CA LEU A 62 12.96 0.86 -3.60
C LEU A 62 12.34 -0.17 -4.55
N TYR A 63 11.26 -0.84 -4.15
CA TYR A 63 10.52 -1.78 -5.00
C TYR A 63 9.11 -1.31 -5.35
N VAL A 64 8.50 -0.40 -4.58
CA VAL A 64 7.21 0.19 -4.97
C VAL A 64 7.34 0.95 -6.29
N GLN A 65 8.47 1.60 -6.56
CA GLN A 65 8.74 2.24 -7.86
C GLN A 65 8.76 1.26 -9.05
N ASN A 66 8.97 -0.04 -8.80
CA ASN A 66 8.95 -1.08 -9.83
C ASN A 66 7.52 -1.54 -10.18
N ILE A 67 6.51 -1.14 -9.40
CA ILE A 67 5.10 -1.45 -9.67
C ILE A 67 4.65 -0.74 -10.96
N PHE A 68 4.00 -1.50 -11.84
CA PHE A 68 3.42 -1.02 -13.09
C PHE A 68 1.92 -1.34 -13.15
N PRO A 69 1.12 -0.61 -13.96
CA PRO A 69 -0.30 -0.89 -14.09
C PRO A 69 -0.58 -2.36 -14.45
N GLY A 70 -1.51 -2.99 -13.71
CA GLY A 70 -1.86 -4.40 -13.85
C GLY A 70 -1.09 -5.36 -12.94
N LEU A 71 -0.02 -4.92 -12.25
CA LEU A 71 0.68 -5.76 -11.29
C LEU A 71 -0.28 -6.19 -10.15
N PRO A 72 -0.34 -7.49 -9.79
CA PRO A 72 -1.09 -7.97 -8.65
C PRO A 72 -0.64 -7.37 -7.31
N LEU A 73 -1.60 -6.88 -6.54
CA LEU A 73 -1.41 -6.32 -5.21
C LEU A 73 -2.30 -7.06 -4.20
N PHE A 74 -1.81 -7.19 -2.97
CA PHE A 74 -2.54 -7.80 -1.86
C PHE A 74 -2.48 -6.89 -0.62
N LEU A 75 -3.44 -7.02 0.28
CA LEU A 75 -3.48 -6.21 1.50
C LEU A 75 -3.46 -7.11 2.74
N PHE A 76 -2.35 -7.13 3.47
CA PHE A 76 -2.20 -7.87 4.72
C PHE A 76 -2.56 -6.99 5.92
N ASN A 77 -3.53 -7.42 6.72
CA ASN A 77 -3.90 -6.76 7.95
C ASN A 77 -3.15 -7.37 9.14
N TYR A 78 -2.33 -6.55 9.79
CA TYR A 78 -1.54 -6.98 10.95
C TYR A 78 -2.40 -7.30 12.18
N THR A 79 -3.56 -6.68 12.32
CA THR A 79 -4.39 -6.85 13.53
C THR A 79 -5.05 -8.23 13.56
N ASP A 80 -5.62 -8.69 12.44
CA ASP A 80 -6.30 -9.99 12.37
C ASP A 80 -5.49 -11.08 11.64
N ARG A 81 -4.28 -10.74 11.17
CA ARG A 81 -3.34 -11.61 10.45
C ARG A 81 -3.98 -12.26 9.21
N LYS A 82 -4.76 -11.50 8.44
CA LYS A 82 -5.38 -11.95 7.19
C LYS A 82 -4.89 -11.18 5.98
N LEU A 83 -4.83 -11.89 4.86
CA LEU A 83 -4.57 -11.33 3.54
C LEU A 83 -5.91 -11.08 2.84
N HIS A 84 -6.15 -9.83 2.46
CA HIS A 84 -7.39 -9.37 1.86
C HIS A 84 -7.19 -9.15 0.36
N GLY A 85 -8.20 -9.58 -0.41
CA GLY A 85 -8.45 -9.16 -1.78
C GLY A 85 -7.41 -9.60 -2.81
N ILE A 86 -7.84 -9.58 -4.06
CA ILE A 86 -6.94 -9.58 -5.21
C ILE A 86 -7.15 -8.22 -5.89
N TYR A 87 -6.13 -7.38 -5.82
CA TYR A 87 -6.14 -6.05 -6.42
C TYR A 87 -5.15 -5.98 -7.57
N GLU A 88 -5.35 -5.02 -8.46
CA GLU A 88 -4.38 -4.68 -9.50
C GLU A 88 -3.96 -3.24 -9.34
N ALA A 89 -2.68 -2.96 -9.56
CA ALA A 89 -2.18 -1.61 -9.67
C ALA A 89 -2.92 -0.88 -10.81
N ALA A 90 -3.57 0.23 -10.48
CA ALA A 90 -4.24 1.11 -11.43
C ALA A 90 -3.29 2.19 -11.99
N GLY A 91 -2.05 2.23 -11.50
CA GLY A 91 -1.02 3.17 -11.89
C GLY A 91 0.36 2.66 -11.47
N TYR A 92 1.40 3.42 -11.81
CA TYR A 92 2.75 3.18 -11.30
C TYR A 92 2.84 3.50 -9.81
N GLY A 93 3.73 2.82 -9.09
CA GLY A 93 4.07 3.19 -7.72
C GLY A 93 4.81 4.52 -7.68
N GLN A 94 4.40 5.42 -6.80
CA GLN A 94 4.90 6.80 -6.70
C GLN A 94 4.99 7.26 -5.25
N MET A 95 5.82 8.25 -4.99
CA MET A 95 5.83 8.93 -3.70
C MET A 95 4.67 9.92 -3.61
N ASN A 96 3.94 9.94 -2.49
CA ASN A 96 2.99 10.98 -2.10
C ASN A 96 1.83 11.22 -3.09
N ILE A 97 1.21 10.16 -3.61
CA ILE A 97 -0.02 10.27 -4.44
C ILE A 97 -1.14 11.01 -3.66
N ASN A 98 -1.30 10.68 -2.38
CA ASN A 98 -2.08 11.42 -1.40
C ASN A 98 -1.17 11.74 -0.20
N PRO A 99 -0.62 12.97 -0.13
CA PRO A 99 0.27 13.37 0.96
C PRO A 99 -0.44 13.51 2.33
N CYS A 100 -1.77 13.60 2.35
CA CYS A 100 -2.60 13.62 3.57
C CYS A 100 -3.20 12.24 3.90
N GLY A 101 -2.69 11.16 3.31
CA GLY A 101 -3.18 9.80 3.59
C GLY A 101 -2.79 9.34 4.99
N TRP A 102 -3.73 8.71 5.72
CA TRP A 102 -3.53 8.12 7.04
C TRP A 102 -3.02 9.10 8.12
N THR A 103 -3.36 10.38 7.98
CA THR A 103 -3.05 11.43 8.96
C THR A 103 -4.28 11.74 9.81
N THR A 104 -4.12 11.81 11.14
CA THR A 104 -5.19 12.15 12.08
C THR A 104 -5.30 13.65 12.34
N ASP A 105 -4.22 14.39 12.13
CA ASP A 105 -4.08 15.84 12.39
C ASP A 105 -4.31 16.70 11.13
N GLY A 106 -4.57 16.07 9.98
CA GLY A 106 -4.69 16.75 8.70
C GLY A 106 -3.35 17.29 8.16
N SER A 107 -2.22 16.86 8.70
CA SER A 107 -0.91 17.22 8.17
C SER A 107 -0.75 16.77 6.72
N ASN A 108 0.04 17.52 5.96
CA ASN A 108 0.40 17.17 4.58
C ASN A 108 1.59 16.19 4.52
N THR A 109 1.81 15.42 5.59
CA THR A 109 2.96 14.51 5.75
C THR A 109 2.46 13.14 6.17
N THR A 110 2.12 12.32 5.18
CA THR A 110 1.69 10.94 5.41
C THR A 110 2.80 10.07 6.01
N PRO A 111 2.47 9.17 6.96
CA PRO A 111 3.40 8.14 7.42
C PRO A 111 3.70 7.07 6.35
N PHE A 112 2.90 7.00 5.27
CA PHE A 112 2.99 5.97 4.24
C PHE A 112 3.14 6.58 2.84
N PRO A 113 4.27 7.23 2.53
CA PRO A 113 4.45 8.00 1.30
C PRO A 113 4.71 7.14 0.06
N ALA A 114 5.19 5.89 0.18
CA ALA A 114 5.40 5.01 -0.98
C ALA A 114 4.06 4.37 -1.39
N GLN A 115 3.41 4.94 -2.41
CA GLN A 115 1.99 4.71 -2.67
C GLN A 115 1.70 4.17 -4.07
N VAL A 116 0.55 3.49 -4.19
CA VAL A 116 0.02 3.01 -5.46
C VAL A 116 -1.51 3.03 -5.44
N LYS A 117 -2.12 3.53 -6.51
CA LYS A 117 -3.57 3.41 -6.73
C LYS A 117 -3.89 2.00 -7.20
N PHE A 118 -5.03 1.46 -6.79
CA PHE A 118 -5.43 0.11 -7.20
C PHE A 118 -6.88 0.05 -7.69
N ARG A 119 -7.22 -1.04 -8.37
CA ARG A 119 -8.59 -1.47 -8.66
C ARG A 119 -8.84 -2.84 -8.05
N ALA A 120 -10.02 -3.05 -7.47
CA ALA A 120 -10.42 -4.36 -6.97
C ALA A 120 -10.78 -5.27 -8.16
N ARG A 121 -10.23 -6.48 -8.20
CA ARG A 121 -10.63 -7.49 -9.19
C ARG A 121 -11.74 -8.39 -8.69
N LEU A 122 -11.59 -8.91 -7.48
CA LEU A 122 -12.42 -9.99 -6.95
C LEU A 122 -12.63 -9.83 -5.46
N HIS A 123 -13.89 -9.86 -5.05
CA HIS A 123 -14.25 -9.98 -3.64
C HIS A 123 -14.06 -11.44 -3.22
N CYS A 124 -13.07 -11.66 -2.35
CA CYS A 124 -12.77 -12.97 -1.79
C CYS A 124 -12.78 -12.88 -0.27
N ARG A 125 -13.07 -14.01 0.37
CA ARG A 125 -12.94 -14.12 1.83
C ARG A 125 -11.47 -13.87 2.20
N PRO A 126 -11.17 -13.04 3.22
CA PRO A 126 -9.81 -12.84 3.67
C PRO A 126 -9.15 -14.16 4.06
N LEU A 127 -7.90 -14.36 3.65
CA LEU A 127 -7.15 -15.59 3.82
C LEU A 127 -6.28 -15.49 5.08
N PRO A 128 -6.49 -16.34 6.11
CA PRO A 128 -5.64 -16.36 7.29
C PRO A 128 -4.19 -16.66 6.95
N GLU A 129 -3.24 -16.06 7.66
CA GLU A 129 -1.81 -16.28 7.45
C GLU A 129 -1.39 -17.75 7.45
N SER A 130 -1.94 -18.54 8.37
CA SER A 130 -1.69 -19.98 8.42
C SER A 130 -1.96 -20.71 7.10
N GLN A 131 -2.84 -20.18 6.23
CA GLN A 131 -3.20 -20.79 4.95
C GLN A 131 -2.33 -20.33 3.77
N PHE A 132 -1.56 -19.26 3.92
CA PHE A 132 -0.66 -18.77 2.87
C PHE A 132 0.81 -18.70 3.26
N ARG A 133 1.13 -18.91 4.54
CA ARG A 133 2.48 -18.86 5.09
C ARG A 133 3.47 -19.69 4.28
N GLU A 134 3.10 -20.92 3.92
CA GLU A 134 3.94 -21.81 3.12
C GLU A 134 4.19 -21.29 1.69
N ILE A 135 3.24 -20.53 1.12
CA ILE A 135 3.38 -19.99 -0.24
C ILE A 135 4.52 -18.95 -0.29
N ILE A 136 4.71 -18.21 0.81
CA ILE A 136 5.73 -17.15 0.93
C ILE A 136 6.76 -17.48 2.01
N ALA A 137 7.03 -18.77 2.25
CA ALA A 137 7.92 -19.20 3.33
C ALA A 137 9.29 -18.51 3.27
N ASP A 138 9.85 -18.38 2.07
CA ASP A 138 11.15 -17.74 1.81
C ASP A 138 11.15 -16.21 2.04
N ASN A 139 9.99 -15.60 2.29
CA ASN A 139 9.89 -14.19 2.62
C ASN A 139 10.04 -13.93 4.12
N TYR A 140 9.86 -14.92 4.98
CA TYR A 140 9.94 -14.74 6.43
C TYR A 140 11.40 -14.63 6.89
N TYR A 141 11.73 -13.52 7.54
CA TYR A 141 13.04 -13.32 8.19
C TYR A 141 12.97 -13.52 9.71
N ASN A 142 11.76 -13.67 10.26
CA ASN A 142 11.49 -14.21 11.59
C ASN A 142 10.07 -14.79 11.63
N GLU A 143 9.65 -15.30 12.79
CA GLU A 143 8.35 -15.95 12.96
C GLU A 143 7.14 -15.06 12.63
N PHE A 144 7.26 -13.75 12.81
CA PHE A 144 6.14 -12.82 12.75
C PHE A 144 6.19 -11.85 11.57
N HIS A 145 7.33 -11.76 10.88
CA HIS A 145 7.58 -10.77 9.85
C HIS A 145 8.16 -11.39 8.57
N PHE A 146 7.68 -10.86 7.45
CA PHE A 146 8.08 -11.27 6.11
C PHE A 146 8.29 -10.06 5.20
N TRP A 147 9.05 -10.25 4.13
CA TRP A 147 9.23 -9.27 3.08
C TRP A 147 8.05 -9.24 2.12
N PHE A 148 7.68 -8.05 1.67
CA PHE A 148 6.43 -7.84 0.91
C PHE A 148 6.52 -8.13 -0.58
N GLU A 149 7.73 -8.20 -1.12
CA GLU A 149 7.99 -8.46 -2.54
C GLU A 149 7.72 -9.93 -2.84
N LEU A 150 6.90 -10.19 -3.84
CA LEU A 150 6.57 -11.53 -4.31
C LEU A 150 7.17 -11.74 -5.70
N ASP A 151 7.75 -12.92 -5.92
CA ASP A 151 8.05 -13.35 -7.28
C ASP A 151 6.79 -13.88 -7.99
N HIS A 152 6.91 -14.12 -9.29
CA HIS A 152 5.80 -14.58 -10.14
C HIS A 152 5.15 -15.89 -9.64
N ALA A 153 5.93 -16.83 -9.10
CA ALA A 153 5.41 -18.11 -8.63
C ALA A 153 4.61 -17.94 -7.35
N GLN A 154 5.13 -17.16 -6.40
CA GLN A 154 4.44 -16.82 -5.15
C GLN A 154 3.14 -16.06 -5.43
N THR A 155 3.19 -15.05 -6.31
CA THR A 155 2.01 -14.27 -6.70
C THR A 155 0.94 -15.16 -7.31
N SER A 156 1.30 -16.02 -8.27
CA SER A 156 0.35 -16.92 -8.93
C SER A 156 -0.34 -17.86 -7.92
N LYS A 157 0.44 -18.48 -7.02
CA LYS A 157 -0.09 -19.36 -5.96
C LYS A 157 -1.01 -18.61 -5.00
N LEU A 158 -0.65 -17.40 -4.56
CA LEU A 158 -1.48 -16.58 -3.69
C LEU A 158 -2.79 -16.17 -4.37
N THR A 159 -2.72 -15.71 -5.62
CA THR A 159 -3.91 -15.37 -6.41
C THR A 159 -4.84 -16.57 -6.55
N SER A 160 -4.31 -17.76 -6.86
CA SER A 160 -5.11 -18.99 -6.94
C SER A 160 -5.77 -19.34 -5.61
N LYS A 161 -5.02 -19.26 -4.51
CA LYS A 161 -5.53 -19.56 -3.16
C LYS A 161 -6.66 -18.60 -2.76
N LEU A 162 -6.50 -17.30 -2.99
CA LEU A 162 -7.55 -16.31 -2.72
C LEU A 162 -8.76 -16.47 -3.65
N ALA A 163 -8.54 -16.77 -4.93
CA ALA A 163 -9.61 -16.99 -5.90
C ALA A 163 -10.47 -18.22 -5.55
N SER A 164 -9.91 -19.24 -4.91
CA SER A 164 -10.69 -20.38 -4.39
C SER A 164 -11.68 -20.00 -3.29
N GLY A 165 -11.41 -18.89 -2.58
CA GLY A 165 -12.29 -18.28 -1.59
C GLY A 165 -13.15 -17.15 -2.15
N ALA A 166 -13.23 -17.01 -3.47
CA ALA A 166 -14.06 -16.01 -4.11
C ALA A 166 -15.53 -16.21 -3.75
N VAL A 167 -16.17 -15.13 -3.30
CA VAL A 167 -17.61 -15.13 -3.13
C VAL A 167 -18.17 -14.60 -4.43
N ALA A 168 -19.02 -15.38 -5.10
CA ALA A 168 -19.76 -14.87 -6.23
C ALA A 168 -20.46 -13.59 -5.79
N LEU A 169 -20.38 -12.52 -6.61
CA LEU A 169 -21.31 -11.42 -6.49
C LEU A 169 -22.69 -12.00 -6.79
N SER A 170 -23.38 -12.53 -5.79
CA SER A 170 -24.83 -12.68 -5.87
C SER A 170 -25.34 -11.26 -6.04
N THR A 171 -25.76 -10.92 -7.26
CA THR A 171 -26.37 -9.65 -7.59
C THR A 171 -27.43 -9.33 -6.54
N PRO A 172 -27.23 -8.33 -5.66
CA PRO A 172 -28.35 -7.86 -4.89
C PRO A 172 -29.19 -7.06 -5.87
N ALA A 173 -30.46 -7.45 -6.03
CA ALA A 173 -31.50 -6.52 -6.44
C ALA A 173 -31.33 -5.20 -5.64
N PRO A 174 -31.64 -4.02 -6.19
CA PRO A 174 -31.27 -2.74 -5.59
C PRO A 174 -31.93 -2.55 -4.23
N GLN A 175 -31.26 -3.02 -3.18
CA GLN A 175 -31.61 -2.73 -1.80
C GLN A 175 -30.78 -1.53 -1.38
N ARG A 176 -31.48 -0.38 -1.39
CA ARG A 176 -31.24 0.83 -0.61
C ARG A 176 -30.03 0.71 0.33
N TYR A 177 -28.88 1.19 -0.13
CA TYR A 177 -27.89 1.75 0.77
C TYR A 177 -28.40 3.14 1.15
N LYS A 178 -29.24 3.21 2.18
CA LYS A 178 -29.51 4.46 2.88
C LYS A 178 -28.66 4.46 4.15
N ASP A 179 -28.00 5.60 4.35
CA ASP A 179 -27.33 6.03 5.58
C ASP A 179 -25.97 5.30 5.78
N ILE A 180 -24.82 5.88 5.41
CA ILE A 180 -24.21 7.08 6.00
C ILE A 180 -23.58 7.91 4.87
N CYS A 181 -24.33 8.90 4.38
CA CYS A 181 -23.78 10.01 3.59
C CYS A 181 -24.63 11.24 3.88
N SER A 182 -24.59 11.72 5.13
CA SER A 182 -25.26 12.94 5.56
C SER A 182 -24.71 13.47 6.89
N SER A 183 -23.40 13.68 6.96
CA SER A 183 -22.85 14.82 7.71
C SER A 183 -21.38 14.99 7.33
N PHE A 184 -20.93 16.24 7.26
CA PHE A 184 -19.61 16.68 6.81
C PHE A 184 -19.34 16.66 5.29
N SER A 185 -20.17 17.41 4.56
CA SER A 185 -19.63 18.26 3.50
C SER A 185 -19.89 19.72 3.87
N LYS A 186 -18.82 20.37 4.31
CA LYS A 186 -18.47 21.79 4.11
C LYS A 186 -17.31 22.13 5.06
N SER A 187 -16.09 21.91 4.62
CA SER A 187 -15.07 22.92 4.84
C SER A 187 -14.08 22.89 3.69
N PHE A 188 -13.91 24.05 3.11
CA PHE A 188 -13.13 24.35 1.93
C PHE A 188 -11.65 24.14 2.22
N CYS A 189 -10.94 23.45 1.32
CA CYS A 189 -9.56 23.76 1.06
C CYS A 189 -9.50 24.27 -0.38
N ASN A 190 -9.78 25.56 -0.54
CA ASN A 190 -9.51 26.28 -1.77
C ASN A 190 -9.13 27.72 -1.41
N SER A 191 -7.82 28.00 -1.39
CA SER A 191 -7.22 29.33 -1.51
C SER A 191 -5.74 29.12 -1.79
N GLY A 192 -5.33 29.39 -3.04
CA GLY A 192 -3.94 29.21 -3.45
C GLY A 192 -3.67 29.49 -4.93
N ILE A 193 -4.28 30.53 -5.51
CA ILE A 193 -3.66 31.49 -6.45
C ILE A 193 -4.31 32.84 -6.15
#